data_AF-A0A354P0I1-F1
#
_entry.id   AF-A0A354P0I1-F1
#
_cell.length_a   1.000
_cell.length_b   1.000
_cell.length_c   1.000
_cell.angle_alpha   90.00
_cell.angle_beta   90.00
_cell.angle_gamma   90.00
#
_symmetry.space_group_name_H-M   'P 1'
#
loop_
_entity.id
_entity.type
_entity.pdbx_description
1 polymer ?
#
loop_
_entity_poly.entity_id
_entity_poly.type
_entity_poly.pdbx_seq_one_letter_code
_entity_poly.pdbx_strand_id
1 'polypeptide(L)'
;LAKIGDGWFPQRFGPDEVGRQEFEKLRGYIEEAGRDPSEVGIEPRISVSAGNPEDWANEAAAWKELGATHLSVNTMGAGFSSPQEHIDSIETFKQAVGSV
;
A
#
# COMPACT_ATOMS: atom_id res chain seq x y z
N LEU A 1 -15.88 6.51 6.57
CA LEU A 1 -15.29 5.65 5.52
C LEU A 1 -16.29 4.59 5.07
N ALA A 2 -16.48 3.49 5.81
CA ALA A 2 -17.27 2.33 5.35
C ALA A 2 -18.65 2.63 4.73
N LYS A 3 -19.40 3.61 5.27
CA LYS A 3 -20.75 3.95 4.77
C LYS A 3 -20.79 4.73 3.45
N ILE A 4 -19.74 5.51 3.12
CA ILE A 4 -19.80 6.51 2.04
C ILE A 4 -18.51 6.67 1.23
N GLY A 5 -17.40 6.10 1.69
CA GLY A 5 -16.11 6.27 1.03
C GLY A 5 -15.84 5.15 0.04
N ASP A 6 -15.17 5.50 -1.05
CA ASP A 6 -14.80 4.59 -2.13
C ASP A 6 -13.35 4.12 -2.02
N GLY A 7 -12.61 4.61 -1.01
CA GLY A 7 -11.30 4.08 -0.73
C GLY A 7 -10.63 4.61 0.53
N TRP A 8 -9.49 3.99 0.85
CA TRP A 8 -8.72 4.26 2.05
C TRP A 8 -7.21 4.15 1.83
N PHE A 9 -6.48 5.10 2.42
CA PHE A 9 -5.02 5.12 2.46
C PHE A 9 -4.53 4.77 3.89
N PRO A 10 -4.19 3.50 4.18
CA PRO A 10 -3.60 3.15 5.46
C PRO A 10 -2.17 3.70 5.58
N GLN A 11 -1.94 4.58 6.57
CA GLN A 11 -0.64 5.26 6.74
C GLN A 11 0.14 4.87 8.01
N ARG A 12 -0.43 4.04 8.89
CA ARG A 12 0.09 3.86 10.27
C ARG A 12 0.67 2.48 10.58
N PHE A 13 0.55 1.51 9.68
CA PHE A 13 0.94 0.13 9.90
C PHE A 13 1.39 -0.51 8.58
N GLY A 14 2.15 -1.60 8.69
CA GLY A 14 2.59 -2.42 7.55
C GLY A 14 1.63 -3.57 7.25
N PRO A 15 1.96 -4.47 6.31
CA PRO A 15 1.20 -5.67 6.04
C PRO A 15 1.46 -6.76 7.10
N ASP A 16 1.37 -6.38 8.38
CA ASP A 16 1.59 -7.22 9.54
C ASP A 16 0.26 -7.63 10.21
N GLU A 17 0.35 -8.19 11.42
CA GLU A 17 -0.83 -8.56 12.22
C GLU A 17 -1.79 -7.37 12.45
N VAL A 18 -1.23 -6.18 12.71
CA VAL A 18 -2.04 -4.97 12.93
C VAL A 18 -2.72 -4.59 11.62
N GLY A 19 -1.99 -4.58 10.50
CA GLY A 19 -2.55 -4.27 9.20
C GLY A 19 -3.70 -5.20 8.80
N ARG A 20 -3.53 -6.50 9.03
CA ARG A 20 -4.58 -7.48 8.75
C ARG A 20 -5.84 -7.25 9.59
N GLN A 21 -5.68 -7.00 10.90
CA GLN A 21 -6.82 -6.69 11.77
C GLN A 21 -7.56 -5.42 11.34
N GLU A 22 -6.84 -4.39 10.89
CA GLU A 22 -7.47 -3.16 10.42
C GLU A 22 -8.20 -3.35 9.07
N PHE A 23 -7.68 -4.19 8.18
CA PHE A 23 -8.38 -4.59 6.95
C PHE A 23 -9.67 -5.36 7.25
N GLU A 24 -9.61 -6.33 8.16
CA GLU A 24 -10.79 -7.11 8.59
C GLU A 24 -11.86 -6.21 9.21
N LYS A 25 -11.48 -5.27 10.09
CA LYS A 25 -12.39 -4.29 10.67
C LYS A 25 -13.06 -3.43 9.60
N LEU A 26 -12.28 -2.93 8.64
CA LEU A 26 -12.83 -2.12 7.56
C LEU A 26 -13.87 -2.90 6.75
N ARG A 27 -13.54 -4.15 6.36
CA ARG A 27 -14.46 -5.01 5.61
C ARG A 27 -15.75 -5.27 6.39
N GLY A 28 -15.64 -5.62 7.67
CA GLY A 28 -16.80 -5.81 8.55
C GLY A 28 -17.69 -4.57 8.60
N TYR A 29 -17.11 -3.38 8.75
CA TYR A 29 -17.90 -2.14 8.74
C TYR A 29 -18.54 -1.81 7.39
N ILE A 30 -17.95 -2.22 6.27
CA ILE A 30 -18.53 -2.04 4.93
C ILE A 30 -19.72 -2.98 4.76
N GLU A 31 -19.58 -4.24 5.15
CA GLU A 31 -20.66 -5.23 5.12
C GLU A 31 -21.82 -4.83 6.04
N GLU A 32 -21.53 -4.38 7.25
CA GLU A 32 -22.55 -3.84 8.18
C GLU A 32 -23.29 -2.62 7.61
N ALA A 33 -22.65 -1.86 6.73
CA ALA A 33 -23.27 -0.75 6.02
C ALA A 33 -24.08 -1.18 4.78
N GLY A 34 -24.14 -2.49 4.48
CA GLY A 34 -24.87 -3.06 3.35
C GLY A 34 -24.20 -2.83 1.98
N ARG A 35 -22.89 -2.61 1.97
CA ARG A 35 -22.08 -2.40 0.75
C ARG A 35 -21.18 -3.61 0.49
N ASP A 36 -20.69 -3.74 -0.74
CA ASP A 36 -19.71 -4.76 -1.10
C ASP A 36 -18.29 -4.25 -0.79
N PRO A 37 -17.48 -4.96 0.03
CA PRO A 37 -16.10 -4.59 0.32
C PRO A 37 -15.21 -4.40 -0.92
N SER A 38 -15.51 -5.06 -2.04
CA SER A 38 -14.76 -4.93 -3.29
C SER A 38 -14.96 -3.57 -3.99
N GLU A 39 -16.00 -2.82 -3.62
CA GLU A 39 -16.23 -1.46 -4.13
C GLU A 39 -15.35 -0.41 -3.45
N VAL A 40 -14.62 -0.77 -2.39
CA VAL A 40 -13.76 0.14 -1.64
C VAL A 40 -12.29 -0.16 -1.91
N GLY A 41 -11.63 0.73 -2.66
CA GLY A 41 -10.21 0.61 -2.95
C GLY A 41 -9.34 0.86 -1.73
N ILE A 42 -8.34 0.02 -1.50
CA ILE A 42 -7.33 0.22 -0.45
C ILE A 42 -5.97 0.43 -1.10
N GLU A 43 -5.30 1.53 -0.74
CA GLU A 43 -3.98 1.95 -1.25
C GLU A 43 -2.98 2.19 -0.11
N PRO A 44 -2.25 1.15 0.33
CA PRO A 44 -1.06 1.33 1.15
C PRO A 44 0.07 2.00 0.37
N ARG A 45 1.06 2.50 1.12
CA ARG A 45 2.21 3.23 0.59
C ARG A 45 3.51 2.59 1.04
N ILE A 46 4.36 2.21 0.08
CA ILE A 46 5.72 1.70 0.33
C ILE A 46 6.70 2.88 0.23
N SER A 47 7.62 2.99 1.18
CA SER A 47 8.70 3.98 1.13
C SER A 47 9.95 3.32 0.56
N VAL A 48 10.58 3.93 -0.45
CA VAL A 48 11.86 3.44 -0.98
C VAL A 48 12.97 3.48 0.07
N SER A 49 12.82 4.31 1.11
CA SER A 49 13.73 4.36 2.26
C SER A 49 13.62 3.15 3.20
N ALA A 50 12.62 2.28 3.03
CA ALA A 50 12.35 1.17 3.95
C ALA A 50 13.21 -0.07 3.68
N GLY A 51 13.90 -0.14 2.54
CA GLY A 51 14.65 -1.33 2.15
C GLY A 51 15.17 -1.25 0.73
N ASN A 52 15.43 -2.41 0.15
CA ASN A 52 15.92 -2.60 -1.21
C ASN A 52 14.79 -3.11 -2.14
N PRO A 53 15.04 -3.27 -3.46
CA PRO A 53 14.02 -3.75 -4.41
C PRO A 53 13.32 -5.06 -4.04
N GLU A 54 14.03 -6.03 -3.46
CA GLU A 54 13.44 -7.30 -3.00
C GLU A 54 12.50 -7.06 -1.81
N ASP A 55 12.89 -6.21 -0.86
CA ASP A 55 12.05 -5.84 0.29
C ASP A 55 10.75 -5.18 -0.18
N TRP A 56 10.82 -4.29 -1.18
CA TRP A 56 9.65 -3.61 -1.73
C TRP A 56 8.71 -4.58 -2.44
N ALA A 57 9.24 -5.53 -3.21
CA ALA A 57 8.45 -6.54 -3.89
C ALA A 57 7.74 -7.48 -2.88
N ASN A 58 8.45 -7.89 -1.83
CA ASN A 58 7.88 -8.71 -0.76
C ASN A 58 6.78 -7.97 0.01
N GLU A 59 7.01 -6.70 0.35
CA GLU A 59 5.99 -5.87 1.04
C GLU A 59 4.74 -5.69 0.16
N ALA A 60 4.92 -5.43 -1.13
CA ALA A 60 3.81 -5.31 -2.07
C ALA A 60 3.02 -6.61 -2.23
N ALA A 61 3.70 -7.76 -2.28
CA ALA A 61 3.04 -9.06 -2.32
C ALA A 61 2.21 -9.28 -1.05
N ALA A 62 2.76 -8.96 0.12
CA ALA A 62 2.04 -9.05 1.39
C ALA A 62 0.82 -8.12 1.44
N TRP A 63 0.94 -6.88 0.94
CA TRP A 63 -0.21 -5.97 0.81
C TRP A 63 -1.29 -6.52 -0.13
N LYS A 64 -0.89 -7.10 -1.27
CA LYS A 64 -1.80 -7.74 -2.22
C LYS A 64 -2.52 -8.93 -1.61
N GLU A 65 -1.83 -9.77 -0.83
CA GLU A 65 -2.43 -10.89 -0.10
C GLU A 65 -3.46 -10.43 0.94
N LEU A 66 -3.23 -9.31 1.62
CA LEU A 66 -4.20 -8.69 2.52
C LEU A 66 -5.40 -8.07 1.76
N GLY A 67 -5.33 -7.97 0.44
CA GLY A 67 -6.38 -7.44 -0.43
C GLY A 67 -6.28 -5.94 -0.67
N ALA A 68 -5.08 -5.36 -0.62
CA ALA A 68 -4.84 -4.05 -1.19
C ALA A 68 -5.13 -4.08 -2.71
N THR A 69 -5.74 -3.01 -3.20
CA THR A 69 -6.17 -2.88 -4.61
C THR A 69 -5.22 -2.02 -5.43
N HIS A 70 -4.50 -1.12 -4.75
CA HIS A 70 -3.59 -0.15 -5.32
C HIS A 70 -2.35 -0.08 -4.43
N LEU A 71 -1.26 0.49 -4.96
CA LEU A 71 -0.04 0.75 -4.21
C LEU A 71 0.51 2.11 -4.64
N SER A 72 0.96 2.91 -3.68
CA SER A 72 1.73 4.13 -3.95
C SER A 72 3.16 4.01 -3.43
N VAL A 73 4.07 4.74 -4.07
CA VAL A 73 5.49 4.80 -3.71
C VAL A 73 5.83 6.17 -3.12
N ASN A 74 6.64 6.19 -2.07
CA ASN A 74 7.18 7.40 -1.48
C ASN A 74 8.70 7.43 -1.56
N THR A 75 9.23 8.49 -2.16
CA THR A 75 10.68 8.75 -2.22
C THR A 75 11.15 9.78 -1.19
N MET A 76 10.23 10.40 -0.44
CA MET A 76 10.58 11.41 0.56
C MET A 76 11.34 10.78 1.72
N GLY A 77 12.38 11.47 2.20
CA GLY A 77 13.20 10.97 3.32
C GLY A 77 14.22 9.90 2.92
N ALA A 78 14.35 9.56 1.63
CA ALA A 78 15.32 8.58 1.13
C ALA A 78 16.77 9.10 1.04
N GLY A 79 17.03 10.35 1.42
CA GLY A 79 18.37 10.95 1.39
C GLY A 79 18.83 11.39 0.01
N PHE A 80 17.94 11.40 -0.99
CA PHE A 80 18.26 11.83 -2.35
C PHE A 80 18.59 13.32 -2.44
N SER A 81 19.56 13.65 -3.29
CA SER A 81 20.10 15.00 -3.44
C SER A 81 19.58 15.74 -4.67
N SER A 82 18.93 15.02 -5.59
CA SER A 82 18.47 15.56 -6.87
C SER A 82 17.13 14.95 -7.30
N PRO A 83 16.31 15.69 -8.09
CA PRO A 83 15.09 15.14 -8.67
C PRO A 83 15.31 13.87 -9.52
N GLN A 84 16.48 13.73 -10.14
CA GLN A 84 16.79 12.56 -10.97
C GLN A 84 16.87 11.28 -10.13
N GLU A 85 17.49 11.34 -8.95
CA GLU A 85 17.55 10.18 -8.04
C GLU A 85 16.16 9.70 -7.59
N HIS A 86 15.21 10.63 -7.41
CA HIS A 86 13.81 10.29 -7.15
C HIS A 86 13.18 9.55 -8.34
N ILE A 87 13.41 10.02 -9.57
CA ILE A 87 12.88 9.40 -10.80
C ILE A 87 13.48 8.00 -11.00
N ASP A 88 14.80 7.85 -10.87
CA ASP A 88 15.51 6.58 -11.02
C ASP A 88 15.04 5.56 -9.97
N SER A 89 14.79 6.00 -8.75
CA SER A 89 14.26 5.15 -7.68
C SER A 89 12.82 4.71 -7.95
N ILE A 90 11.96 5.57 -8.51
CA ILE A 90 10.60 5.21 -8.92
C ILE A 90 10.62 4.20 -10.06
N GLU A 91 11.53 4.34 -11.03
CA GLU A 91 11.69 3.38 -12.11
C GLU A 91 12.13 2.01 -11.58
N THR A 92 13.14 1.99 -10.70
CA THR A 92 13.60 0.78 -10.03
C THR A 92 12.49 0.13 -9.21
N PHE A 93 11.73 0.92 -8.44
CA PHE A 93 10.58 0.44 -7.68
C PHE A 93 9.58 -0.23 -8.61
N LYS A 94 9.16 0.46 -9.67
CA LYS A 94 8.20 -0.07 -10.67
C LYS A 94 8.65 -1.41 -11.25
N GLN A 95 9.93 -1.58 -11.56
CA GLN A 95 10.48 -2.84 -12.06
C GLN A 95 10.39 -3.96 -11.00
N ALA A 96 10.72 -3.66 -9.76
CA ALA A 96 10.69 -4.61 -8.66
C ALA A 96 9.28 -5.10 -8.32
N VAL A 97 8.30 -4.19 -8.26
CA VAL A 97 6.90 -4.56 -7.98
C VAL A 97 6.13 -5.04 -9.20
N GLY A 98 6.60 -4.77 -10.42
CA GLY A 98 5.87 -5.13 -11.65
C GLY A 98 5.65 -6.62 -11.83
N SER A 99 6.37 -7.47 -11.11
CA SER A 99 6.22 -8.93 -11.10
C SER A 99 5.28 -9.48 -10.02
N VAL A 100 4.71 -8.62 -9.16
CA VAL A 100 3.86 -9.00 -8.03
C VAL A 100 2.40 -9.15 -8.44
#